data_AF-A0A8B5YGB3-F1
#
_entry.id   AF-A0A8B5YGB3-F1
#
_cell.length_a   1.000
_cell.length_b   1.000
_cell.length_c   1.000
_cell.angle_alpha   90.00
_cell.angle_beta   90.00
_cell.angle_gamma   90.00
#
_symmetry.space_group_name_H-M   'P 1'
#
loop_
_entity.id
_entity.type
_entity.pdbx_description
1 polymer ?
#
loop_
_entity_poly.entity_id
_entity_poly.type
_entity_poly.pdbx_seq_one_letter_code
_entity_poly.pdbx_strand_id
1 'polypeptide(L)' 'MEKDPNLDVVEYGCLSYCGQCMQTMYALVNGEMVTANNPAELVENIYKFIDENELI' A
#
# COMPACT_ATOMS: atom_id res chain seq x y z
N MET A 1 -3.05 -14.35 11.21
CA MET A 1 -1.87 -13.69 11.83
C MET A 1 -1.90 -12.26 11.31
N GLU A 2 -2.62 -11.38 11.99
CA GLU A 2 -2.48 -9.93 11.79
C GLU A 2 -1.22 -9.54 12.56
N LYS A 3 -0.18 -9.17 11.82
CA LYS A 3 1.15 -8.93 12.38
C LYS A 3 1.22 -7.60 13.13
N ASP A 4 0.22 -6.72 12.92
CA ASP A 4 0.14 -5.39 13.49
C ASP A 4 -1.35 -5.05 13.78
N PRO A 5 -1.79 -5.00 15.05
CA PRO A 5 -3.20 -4.77 15.40
C PRO A 5 -3.71 -3.35 15.13
N ASN A 6 -2.82 -2.44 14.72
CA ASN A 6 -3.17 -1.07 14.36
C ASN A 6 -3.32 -0.88 12.84
N LEU A 7 -3.01 -1.89 12.03
CA LEU A 7 -3.05 -1.80 10.58
C LEU A 7 -4.16 -2.71 10.03
N ASP A 8 -5.22 -2.11 9.49
CA ASP A 8 -6.26 -2.84 8.79
C ASP A 8 -5.83 -3.05 7.34
N VAL A 9 -5.57 -4.32 6.96
CA VAL A 9 -5.13 -4.68 5.63
C VAL A 9 -6.28 -5.36 4.89
N VAL A 10 -6.82 -4.67 3.89
CA VAL A 10 -7.86 -5.22 3.01
C VAL A 10 -7.24 -5.65 1.69
N GLU A 11 -7.41 -6.94 1.35
CA GLU A 11 -7.03 -7.44 0.04
C GLU A 11 -8.08 -7.03 -1.00
N TYR A 12 -7.75 -6.03 -1.80
CA TYR A 12 -8.54 -5.70 -2.98
C TYR A 12 -8.03 -6.52 -4.17
N GLY A 13 -8.96 -7.17 -4.88
CA GLY A 13 -8.67 -7.85 -6.14
C GLY A 13 -8.45 -6.85 -7.29
N CYS A 14 -9.24 -6.96 -8.36
CA CYS A 14 -9.15 -5.98 -9.45
C CYS A 14 -9.74 -4.63 -9.02
N LEU A 15 -8.89 -3.65 -8.74
CA LEU A 15 -9.30 -2.26 -8.45
C LEU A 15 -9.69 -1.46 -9.71
N SER A 16 -9.87 -2.10 -10.87
CA SER A 16 -10.13 -1.45 -12.17
C SER A 16 -9.07 -0.44 -12.67
N TYR A 17 -7.95 -0.27 -11.96
CA TYR A 17 -6.77 0.47 -12.44
C TYR A 17 -5.84 -0.43 -13.28
N CYS A 18 -6.39 -1.06 -14.32
CA CYS A 18 -5.64 -2.02 -15.16
C CYS A 18 -4.35 -1.43 -15.74
N GLY A 19 -4.33 -0.13 -16.06
CA GLY A 19 -3.13 0.56 -16.54
C GLY A 19 -2.01 0.64 -15.51
N GLN A 20 -2.33 0.96 -14.25
CA GLN A 20 -1.34 0.99 -13.16
C GLN A 20 -0.93 -0.43 -12.74
N CYS A 21 -1.89 -1.36 -12.65
CA CYS A 21 -1.65 -2.77 -12.33
C CYS A 21 -0.69 -3.45 -13.32
N MET A 22 -0.70 -3.04 -14.59
CA MET A 22 0.20 -3.58 -15.62
C MET A 22 1.60 -2.93 -15.57
N GLN A 23 1.72 -1.73 -15.01
CA GLN A 23 2.95 -0.94 -15.04
C GLN A 23 3.78 -1.10 -13.75
N THR A 24 3.13 -1.18 -12.60
CA THR A 24 3.77 -1.07 -11.29
C THR A 24 2.93 -1.71 -10.19
N MET A 25 3.59 -2.15 -9.12
CA MET A 25 2.90 -2.61 -7.91
C MET A 25 2.45 -1.38 -7.12
N TYR A 26 1.18 -1.38 -6.68
CA TYR A 26 0.65 -0.28 -5.89
C TYR A 26 -0.29 -0.76 -4.78
N ALA A 27 -0.42 0.05 -3.75
CA ALA A 27 -1.38 -0.09 -2.67
C ALA A 27 -2.07 1.25 -2.44
N LEU A 28 -3.32 1.20 -2.00
CA LEU A 28 -4.05 2.38 -1.54
C LEU A 28 -3.94 2.44 -0.02
N VAL A 29 -3.28 3.48 0.48
CA VAL A 29 -3.08 3.71 1.92
C VAL A 29 -3.85 4.97 2.29
N ASN A 30 -4.90 4.85 3.09
CA ASN A 30 -5.80 5.96 3.45
C ASN A 30 -6.35 6.77 2.26
N GLY A 31 -6.50 6.13 1.09
CA GLY A 31 -7.00 6.77 -0.13
C GLY A 31 -5.91 7.36 -1.04
N GLU A 32 -4.65 7.35 -0.61
CA GLU A 32 -3.50 7.76 -1.42
C GLU A 32 -2.80 6.56 -2.07
N MET A 33 -2.28 6.77 -3.28
CA MET A 33 -1.64 5.70 -4.05
C MET A 33 -0.14 5.64 -3.75
N VAL A 34 0.28 4.54 -3.13
CA VAL A 34 1.70 4.22 -2.90
C VAL A 34 2.14 3.20 -3.94
N THR A 35 3.25 3.46 -4.63
CA THR A 35 3.77 2.59 -5.70
C THR A 35 5.20 2.14 -5.41
N ALA A 36 5.62 1.02 -6.01
CA ALA A 36 6.98 0.52 -5.91
C ALA A 36 7.32 -0.47 -7.05
N ASN A 37 8.61 -0.75 -7.21
CA ASN A 37 9.12 -1.67 -8.24
C ASN A 37 9.11 -3.14 -7.80
N ASN A 38 9.08 -3.39 -6.50
CA ASN A 38 9.11 -4.72 -5.92
C ASN A 38 8.29 -4.76 -4.61
N PRO A 39 7.85 -5.95 -4.15
CA PRO A 39 6.94 -6.04 -3.02
C PRO A 39 7.58 -5.62 -1.68
N ALA A 40 8.89 -5.79 -1.50
CA ALA A 40 9.56 -5.37 -0.27
C ALA A 40 9.60 -3.84 -0.17
N GLU A 41 9.96 -3.17 -1.25
CA GLU A 41 9.97 -1.71 -1.38
C GLU A 41 8.55 -1.13 -1.23
N LEU A 42 7.52 -1.81 -1.74
CA LEU A 42 6.14 -1.38 -1.55
C LEU A 42 5.78 -1.33 -0.07
N VAL A 43 6.15 -2.36 0.68
CA VAL A 43 5.90 -2.44 2.12
C VAL A 43 6.65 -1.33 2.86
N GLU A 44 7.93 -1.09 2.57
CA GLU A 44 8.69 0.02 3.15
C GLU A 44 8.04 1.38 2.87
N ASN A 45 7.60 1.61 1.63
CA ASN A 45 6.92 2.85 1.24
C ASN A 45 5.58 3.03 1.97
N ILE A 46 4.82 1.95 2.17
CA ILE A 46 3.56 2.00 2.95
C ILE A 46 3.84 2.40 4.39
N TYR A 47 4.81 1.77 5.06
CA TYR A 47 5.17 2.12 6.44
C TYR A 47 5.66 3.56 6.55
N LYS A 48 6.50 3.99 5.62
CA LYS A 48 6.98 5.37 5.57
C LYS A 48 5.82 6.36 5.35
N PHE A 49 4.90 6.04 4.45
CA PHE A 49 3.73 6.89 4.18
C PHE A 49 2.85 7.04 5.42
N ILE A 50 2.62 5.94 6.16
CA ILE A 50 1.84 5.95 7.40
C ILE A 50 2.56 6.80 8.44
N ASP A 51 3.86 6.61 8.66
CA ASP A 51 4.67 7.40 9.61
C ASP A 51 4.66 8.90 9.28
N GLU A 52 4.71 9.26 7.98
CA GLU A 52 4.71 10.66 7.54
C GLU A 52 3.33 11.33 7.57
N ASN A 53 2.23 10.59 7.36
CA ASN A 53 0.87 11.15 7.21
C ASN A 53 -0.05 10.91 8.41
N GLU A 54 0.11 9.80 9.11
CA GLU A 54 -0.52 9.55 10.39
C GLU A 54 0.54 9.85 11.45
N LEU A 55 0.56 11.09 11.95
CA LEU A 55 1.36 11.47 13.12
C LEU A 55 1.02 10.49 14.26
N ILE A 56 1.88 9.49 14.48
CA ILE A 56 1.89 8.66 15.69
C ILE A 56 2.58 9.43 16.81
#